data_AF-A0A941F980-F1
#
_entry.id   AF-A0A941F980-F1
#
_cell.length_a   1.000
_cell.length_b   1.000
_cell.length_c   1.000
_cell.angle_alpha   90.00
_cell.angle_beta   90.00
_cell.angle_gamma   90.00
#
_symmetry.space_group_name_H-M   'P 1'
#
loop_
_entity.id
_entity.type
_entity.pdbx_description
1 polymer ?
#
loop_
_entity_poly.entity_id
_entity_poly.type
_entity_poly.pdbx_seq_one_letter_code
_entity_poly.pdbx_strand_id
1 'polypeptide(L)'
;MSVRSLHELHEEGGAPAEFVERFAAAWHDGDWSVAEDHWQLLVNRLLRSREMEGLKRRDALRTAEREVQNLGLSLLRSPAPTRCPMCATAPPQGPFDAPRQPTMEPR
;
A
#
# COMPACT_ATOMS: atom_id res chain seq x y z
N MET A 1 -9.51 13.59 12.39
CA MET A 1 -8.33 12.72 12.47
C MET A 1 -8.26 11.95 11.17
N SER A 2 -7.13 12.13 10.50
CA SER A 2 -6.77 11.55 9.21
C SER A 2 -5.61 10.59 9.44
N VAL A 3 -5.41 9.66 8.51
CA VAL A 3 -4.25 8.76 8.50
C VAL A 3 -2.97 9.60 8.49
N ARG A 4 -2.00 9.26 9.34
CA ARG A 4 -0.68 9.89 9.31
C ARG A 4 0.00 9.60 7.99
N SER A 5 0.66 10.59 7.41
CA SER A 5 1.47 10.40 6.21
C SER A 5 2.73 9.57 6.50
N LEU A 6 3.29 8.96 5.46
CA LEU A 6 4.60 8.31 5.53
C LEU A 6 5.70 9.31 5.89
N HIS A 7 5.57 10.56 5.47
CA HIS A 7 6.49 11.64 5.84
C HIS A 7 6.46 11.89 7.36
N GLU A 8 5.28 12.02 7.96
CA GLU A 8 5.15 12.16 9.43
C GLU A 8 5.73 10.95 10.18
N LEU A 9 5.54 9.74 9.66
CA LEU A 9 6.13 8.52 10.23
C LEU A 9 7.65 8.48 10.07
N HIS A 10 8.19 9.02 8.98
CA HIS A 10 9.63 9.11 8.76
C HIS A 10 10.29 10.15 9.66
N GLU A 11 9.64 11.30 9.85
CA GLU A 11 10.09 12.36 10.76
C GLU A 11 10.08 11.93 12.24
N GLU A 12 9.21 10.98 12.62
CA GLU A 12 9.19 10.39 13.97
C GLU A 12 10.53 9.66 14.30
N GLY A 13 11.27 9.23 13.28
CA GLY A 13 12.55 8.54 13.42
C GLY A 13 12.41 7.11 13.95
N GLY A 14 13.55 6.44 14.16
CA GLY A 14 13.60 5.09 14.72
C GLY A 14 12.90 4.03 13.87
N ALA A 15 12.17 3.12 14.52
CA ALA A 15 11.52 1.99 13.84
C ALA A 15 10.43 2.41 12.81
N PRO A 16 9.60 3.44 13.05
CA PRO A 16 8.72 4.00 12.04
C PRO A 16 9.46 4.45 10.77
N ALA A 17 10.56 5.20 10.91
CA ALA A 17 11.33 5.67 9.77
C ALA A 17 11.96 4.53 8.96
N GLU A 18 12.55 3.55 9.64
CA GLU A 18 13.10 2.35 8.99
C GLU A 18 12.03 1.55 8.23
N PHE A 19 10.82 1.47 8.78
CA PHE A 19 9.69 0.86 8.07
C PHE A 19 9.38 1.62 6.79
N VAL A 20 9.23 2.95 6.84
CA VAL A 20 8.88 3.76 5.68
C VAL A 20 9.92 3.63 4.58
N GLU A 21 11.20 3.72 4.92
CA GLU A 21 12.30 3.59 3.95
C GLU A 21 12.26 2.22 3.25
N ARG A 22 12.10 1.14 4.02
CA ARG A 22 12.03 -0.21 3.45
C ARG A 22 10.75 -0.44 2.66
N PHE A 23 9.63 0.10 3.10
CA PHE A 23 8.34 -0.01 2.44
C PHE A 23 8.39 0.67 1.06
N ALA A 24 8.94 1.89 0.98
CA ALA A 24 9.12 2.61 -0.28
C ALA A 24 10.17 1.94 -1.17
N ALA A 25 11.35 1.61 -0.64
CA ALA A 25 12.44 1.05 -1.44
C ALA A 25 12.13 -0.36 -1.96
N ALA A 26 11.65 -1.28 -1.11
CA ALA A 26 11.51 -2.68 -1.47
C ALA A 26 10.30 -2.96 -2.37
N TRP A 27 9.21 -2.20 -2.23
CA TRP A 27 7.96 -2.46 -2.97
C TRP A 27 7.62 -1.41 -4.02
N HIS A 28 8.20 -0.22 -3.92
CA HIS A 28 7.87 0.92 -4.76
C HIS A 28 9.11 1.53 -5.45
N ASP A 29 10.27 0.86 -5.42
CA ASP A 29 11.51 1.34 -6.05
C ASP A 29 11.92 2.76 -5.61
N GLY A 30 11.57 3.13 -4.37
CA GLY A 30 11.80 4.46 -3.83
C GLY A 30 10.80 5.52 -4.30
N ASP A 31 9.70 5.16 -4.97
CA ASP A 31 8.61 6.08 -5.27
C ASP A 31 7.77 6.33 -3.99
N TRP A 32 8.09 7.43 -3.32
CA TRP A 32 7.40 7.86 -2.09
C TRP A 32 5.95 8.26 -2.33
N SER A 33 5.60 8.75 -3.52
CA SER A 33 4.23 9.15 -3.82
C SER A 33 3.33 7.92 -3.92
N VAL A 34 3.76 6.90 -4.67
CA VAL A 34 3.02 5.64 -4.78
C VAL A 34 2.97 4.91 -3.44
N ALA A 35 4.07 4.94 -2.67
CA ALA A 35 4.10 4.38 -1.33
C ALA A 35 3.07 5.06 -0.40
N GLU A 36 3.00 6.39 -0.41
CA GLU A 36 2.04 7.16 0.39
C GLU A 36 0.59 6.80 0.04
N ASP A 37 0.26 6.74 -1.24
CA ASP A 37 -1.08 6.35 -1.69
C ASP A 37 -1.45 4.94 -1.21
N HIS A 38 -0.54 3.98 -1.37
CA HIS A 38 -0.76 2.61 -0.94
C HIS A 38 -0.86 2.47 0.58
N TRP A 39 -0.07 3.22 1.32
CA TRP A 39 -0.16 3.30 2.78
C TRP A 39 -1.55 3.77 3.21
N GLN A 40 -2.03 4.88 2.65
CA GLN A 40 -3.37 5.41 2.95
C GLN A 40 -4.47 4.41 2.59
N LEU A 41 -4.36 3.74 1.43
CA LEU A 41 -5.33 2.72 1.01
C LEU A 41 -5.36 1.52 1.96
N LEU A 42 -4.20 1.04 2.42
CA LEU A 42 -4.11 -0.08 3.36
C LEU A 42 -4.75 0.26 4.71
N VAL A 43 -4.39 1.42 5.28
CA VAL A 43 -4.94 1.86 6.57
C VAL A 43 -6.45 2.09 6.46
N ASN A 44 -6.92 2.76 5.40
CA ASN A 44 -8.34 2.99 5.17
C ASN A 44 -9.12 1.69 4.93
N ARG A 45 -8.52 0.70 4.28
CA ARG A 45 -9.14 -0.62 4.10
C ARG A 45 -9.31 -1.33 5.44
N LEU A 46 -8.28 -1.31 6.30
CA LEU A 46 -8.35 -1.93 7.61
C LEU A 46 -9.31 -1.18 8.55
N LEU A 47 -9.36 0.15 8.48
CA LEU A 47 -10.34 0.97 9.19
C LEU A 47 -11.81 0.62 8.88
N ARG A 48 -12.08 0.11 7.68
CA ARG A 48 -13.41 -0.35 7.27
C ARG A 48 -13.68 -1.82 7.60
N SER A 49 -12.72 -2.52 8.21
CA SER A 49 -12.89 -3.92 8.61
C SER A 49 -13.77 -4.01 9.85
N ARG A 50 -14.43 -5.16 10.01
CA ARG A 50 -15.26 -5.46 11.19
C ARG A 50 -14.47 -5.42 12.50
N GLU A 51 -13.16 -5.66 12.43
CA GLU A 51 -12.27 -5.64 13.60
C GLU A 51 -12.15 -4.25 14.21
N MET A 52 -12.40 -3.19 13.42
CA MET A 52 -12.31 -1.80 13.87
C MET A 52 -13.67 -1.21 14.28
N GLU A 53 -14.79 -1.87 13.98
CA GLU A 53 -16.16 -1.36 14.23
C GLU A 53 -16.47 -1.15 15.72
N GLY A 54 -15.85 -1.93 16.61
CA GLY A 54 -16.03 -1.82 18.07
C GLY A 54 -15.15 -0.76 18.75
N LEU A 55 -14.23 -0.14 18.02
CA LEU A 55 -13.26 0.79 18.58
C LEU A 55 -13.72 2.24 18.41
N LYS A 56 -13.34 3.10 19.36
CA LYS A 56 -13.48 4.55 19.17
C LYS A 56 -12.63 4.97 17.98
N ARG A 57 -13.12 5.92 17.18
CA ARG A 57 -12.46 6.38 15.95
C ARG A 57 -10.95 6.64 16.09
N ARG A 58 -10.51 7.24 17.20
CA ARG A 58 -9.09 7.49 17.46
C ARG A 58 -8.28 6.21 17.64
N ASP A 59 -8.84 5.28 18.39
CA ASP A 59 -8.18 4.03 18.74
C ASP A 59 -8.20 3.07 17.53
N ALA A 60 -9.30 3.05 16.77
CA ALA A 60 -9.39 2.38 15.46
C ALA A 60 -8.28 2.84 14.51
N LEU A 61 -8.07 4.16 14.38
CA LEU A 61 -7.04 4.72 13.51
C LEU A 61 -5.64 4.30 13.95
N ARG A 62 -5.32 4.46 15.23
CA ARG A 62 -4.02 4.07 15.78
C ARG A 62 -3.75 2.58 15.61
N THR A 63 -4.77 1.75 15.87
CA THR A 63 -4.66 0.29 15.70
C THR A 63 -4.47 -0.06 14.23
N ALA A 64 -5.24 0.52 13.32
CA ALA A 64 -5.13 0.25 11.90
C ALA A 64 -3.74 0.60 11.35
N GLU A 65 -3.19 1.76 11.69
CA GLU A 65 -1.82 2.14 11.29
C GLU A 65 -0.80 1.14 11.81
N ARG A 66 -0.91 0.74 13.09
CA ARG A 66 0.02 -0.21 13.72
C ARG A 66 -0.05 -1.59 13.07
N GLU A 67 -1.24 -2.08 12.79
CA GLU A 67 -1.43 -3.38 12.14
C GLU A 67 -0.89 -3.39 10.71
N VAL A 68 -1.08 -2.31 9.94
CA VAL A 68 -0.49 -2.18 8.60
C VAL A 68 1.04 -2.15 8.69
N GLN A 69 1.63 -1.43 9.64
CA GLN A 69 3.08 -1.45 9.87
C GLN A 69 3.59 -2.85 10.25
N ASN A 70 2.90 -3.53 11.17
CA ASN A 70 3.25 -4.88 11.60
C ASN A 70 3.21 -5.87 10.43
N LEU A 71 2.14 -5.82 9.62
CA LEU A 71 2.00 -6.64 8.42
C LEU A 71 3.12 -6.34 7.42
N GLY A 72 3.38 -5.05 7.17
CA GLY A 72 4.44 -4.60 6.28
C GLY A 72 5.82 -5.11 6.70
N LEU A 73 6.18 -4.92 7.97
CA LEU A 73 7.43 -5.41 8.54
C LEU A 73 7.55 -6.93 8.49
N SER A 74 6.46 -7.66 8.76
CA SER A 74 6.43 -9.12 8.66
C SER A 74 6.76 -9.60 7.24
N LEU A 75 6.12 -8.99 6.23
CA LEU A 75 6.36 -9.30 4.82
C LEU A 75 7.77 -8.89 4.36
N LEU A 76 8.28 -7.75 4.81
CA LEU A 76 9.63 -7.27 4.47
C LEU A 76 10.75 -8.08 5.13
N ARG A 77 10.46 -8.79 6.23
CA ARG A 77 11.39 -9.72 6.90
C ARG A 77 11.35 -11.12 6.31
N SER A 78 10.34 -11.43 5.50
CA SER A 78 10.23 -12.73 4.85
C SER A 78 11.39 -12.95 3.87
N PRO A 79 12.00 -14.15 3.82
CA PRO A 79 13.02 -14.48 2.83
C PRO A 79 12.44 -14.68 1.42
N ALA A 80 11.12 -14.83 1.29
CA ALA A 80 10.46 -14.93 -0.01
C ALA A 80 10.28 -13.53 -0.63
N PRO A 81 10.30 -13.42 -1.98
CA PRO A 81 9.99 -12.16 -2.64
C PRO A 81 8.56 -11.74 -2.29
N THR A 82 8.42 -10.62 -1.58
CA THR A 82 7.13 -10.03 -1.24
C THR A 82 6.84 -8.82 -2.11
N ARG A 83 5.57 -8.45 -2.19
CA ARG A 83 5.09 -7.24 -2.87
C ARG A 83 4.11 -6.51 -1.96
N CYS A 84 3.97 -5.22 -2.17
CA CYS A 84 2.92 -4.44 -1.52
C CYS A 84 1.55 -5.08 -1.82
N PRO A 85 0.68 -5.30 -0.80
CA PRO A 85 -0.63 -5.92 -1.01
C PRO A 85 -1.55 -5.16 -1.97
N MET A 86 -1.36 -3.83 -2.08
CA MET A 86 -2.09 -3.02 -3.07
C MET A 86 -1.60 -3.30 -4.50
N CYS A 87 -0.29 -3.39 -4.71
CA CYS A 87 0.29 -3.76 -6.00
C CYS A 87 -0.07 -5.20 -6.41
N ALA A 88 -0.12 -6.13 -5.45
CA ALA A 88 -0.39 -7.54 -5.71
C ALA A 88 -1.84 -7.81 -6.11
N THR A 89 -2.77 -6.92 -5.74
CA THR A 89 -4.20 -7.04 -6.08
C THR A 89 -4.60 -6.27 -7.34
N ALA A 90 -3.73 -5.39 -7.84
CA ALA A 90 -3.92 -4.80 -9.16
C ALA A 90 -3.67 -5.86 -10.25
N PRO A 91 -4.59 -6.07 -11.22
CA PRO A 91 -4.26 -6.87 -12.39
C PRO A 91 -3.03 -6.25 -13.09
N PRO A 92 -2.13 -7.05 -13.70
CA PRO A 92 -1.06 -6.48 -14.50
C PRO A 92 -1.71 -5.56 -15.53
N GLN A 93 -1.39 -4.26 -15.49
CA GLN A 93 -1.68 -3.40 -16.62
C GLN A 93 -0.78 -3.89 -17.76
N GLY A 94 -1.28 -4.87 -18.51
CA GLY A 94 -0.72 -5.21 -19.80
C GLY A 94 -0.71 -3.94 -20.66
N PRO A 95 0.24 -3.83 -21.60
CA PRO A 95 0.28 -2.68 -22.49
C PRO A 95 -1.07 -2.60 -23.22
N PHE A 96 -1.84 -1.55 -22.92
CA PHE A 96 -2.95 -1.14 -23.75
C PHE A 96 -2.36 -0.55 -25.04
N ASP A 97 -1.84 -1.42 -25.89
CA ASP A 97 -1.51 -1.09 -27.27
C ASP A 97 -1.74 -2.32 -28.14
N ALA A 98 -2.99 -2.45 -28.59
CA ALA A 98 -3.29 -3.15 -29.83
C ALA A 98 -4.27 -2.27 -30.61
N PRO A 99 -3.84 -1.59 -31.69
CA PRO A 99 -4.75 -0.85 -32.53
C PRO A 99 -5.78 -1.83 -33.11
N ARG A 100 -7.07 -1.48 -32.98
CA ARG A 100 -8.16 -2.15 -33.69
C ARG A 100 -7.82 -2.14 -35.17
N GLN A 101 -7.42 -3.29 -35.73
CA GLN A 101 -7.33 -3.43 -37.17
C GLN A 101 -8.73 -3.31 -37.75
N PRO A 102 -8.95 -2.45 -38.77
CA PRO A 102 -10.23 -2.45 -39.48
C PRO A 102 -10.29 -3.74 -40.29
N THR A 103 -11.29 -4.57 -40.00
CA THR A 103 -11.68 -5.71 -40.83
C THR A 103 -12.06 -5.18 -42.22
N MET A 104 -11.19 -5.34 -43.21
CA MET A 104 -11.62 -5.27 -44.61
C MET A 104 -12.27 -6.61 -44.95
N GLU A 105 -13.59 -6.60 -45.10
CA GLU A 105 -14.31 -7.66 -45.82
C GLU A 105 -14.00 -7.57 -47.32
N PRO A 106 -13.53 -8.64 -47.99
CA PRO A 106 -13.61 -8.72 -49.43
C PRO A 106 -15.02 -9.19 -49.83
N ARG A 107 -15.49 -8.60 -50.93
CA ARG A 107 -16.80 -8.77 -51.57
C ARG A 107 -17.09 -10.19 -52.04
#